data_AF-A0A1J3HUE8-F1
#
_entry.id   AF-A0A1J3HUE8-F1
#
_cell.length_a   1.000
_cell.length_b   1.000
_cell.length_c   1.000
_cell.angle_alpha   90.00
_cell.angle_beta   90.00
_cell.angle_gamma   90.00
#
_symmetry.space_group_name_H-M   'P 1'
#
loop_
_entity.id
_entity.type
_entity.pdbx_description
1 polymer ?
#
loop_
_entity_poly.entity_id
_entity_poly.type
_entity_poly.pdbx_seq_one_letter_code
_entity_poly.pdbx_strand_id
1 'polypeptide(L)'
;MKSRNKTSAVKRRLRPSYRYYPYTPVVSGKKEMKEEVVRLGVELSLHVARSMFLLCDDTGKMLVFCARLFRDVTPLRNPVLDKLLLVMHHVYFENIKLTKKKDNCGHFDQERVFALIPTAWKDFGDGIIILSRLYLALSTNSGCFDDCHLSWAIVKFKRDVLKKLEDKLKDVNGFARETIESNIFQVWKPLFDEEADEDKEAAKVVLSRRLRELFTPLSEKKKGDDIPGLVRIPSPYILGEHFTTLEAKKELVKLGVEFCLYVAQSMFLLCDNIGTLLGFCNGMRVAARRAATAVGLSESHVVDRLLLVMHHVYFRYIEPKIGVYQDDGEESESVQFESVLKAGGDFLAGLRHLNSAAHSLRGGGKGGRKLTRPVEKMVKKVEEKLGLVEKLGVAEANGFDRDAIEPDVLGIWKSLFDVEAKEATETLQAIKNGIISDLFQNTDADLEQV
;
A
#
# COMPACT_ATOMS: atom_id res chain seq x y z
N MET A 1 12.59 75.73 -32.65
CA MET A 1 11.60 74.93 -33.44
C MET A 1 11.72 73.49 -32.99
N LYS A 2 10.73 72.92 -32.27
CA LYS A 2 9.66 72.01 -32.80
C LYS A 2 10.23 70.81 -33.57
N SER A 3 9.83 69.54 -33.40
CA SER A 3 8.88 68.87 -32.50
C SER A 3 8.90 67.35 -32.77
N ARG A 4 8.39 66.55 -31.79
CA ARG A 4 7.58 65.30 -31.93
C ARG A 4 8.31 63.99 -32.33
N ASN A 5 8.34 62.98 -31.44
CA ASN A 5 7.34 61.90 -31.19
C ASN A 5 7.39 60.80 -32.29
N LYS A 6 7.31 59.48 -32.07
CA LYS A 6 6.77 58.62 -31.00
C LYS A 6 7.11 57.13 -31.32
N THR A 7 7.01 56.26 -30.31
CA THR A 7 6.73 54.78 -30.35
C THR A 7 7.81 53.83 -30.92
N SER A 8 8.16 52.68 -30.32
CA SER A 8 7.37 51.75 -29.51
C SER A 8 8.19 51.14 -28.36
N ALA A 9 7.61 51.10 -27.17
CA ALA A 9 8.11 50.31 -26.04
C ALA A 9 7.57 48.89 -26.18
N VAL A 10 8.38 47.98 -26.73
CA VAL A 10 8.13 46.54 -26.60
C VAL A 10 8.55 46.14 -25.18
N LYS A 11 7.60 46.02 -24.27
CA LYS A 11 7.79 45.30 -23.00
C LYS A 11 8.16 43.85 -23.34
N ARG A 12 9.45 43.53 -23.34
CA ARG A 12 9.91 42.13 -23.31
C ARG A 12 9.34 41.51 -22.03
N ARG A 13 8.42 40.55 -22.20
CA ARG A 13 7.97 39.68 -21.11
C ARG A 13 9.22 39.01 -20.52
N LEU A 14 9.51 39.28 -19.26
CA LEU A 14 10.47 38.51 -18.49
C LEU A 14 9.98 37.05 -18.50
N ARG A 15 10.75 36.16 -19.14
CA ARG A 15 10.53 34.72 -19.02
C ARG A 15 10.68 34.32 -17.55
N PRO A 16 9.85 33.42 -17.01
CA PRO A 16 10.05 32.88 -15.67
C PRO A 16 11.43 32.23 -15.57
N SER A 17 12.19 32.61 -14.55
CA SER A 17 13.47 32.01 -14.20
C SER A 17 13.23 30.59 -13.69
N TYR A 18 13.44 29.61 -14.57
CA TYR A 18 13.46 28.20 -14.18
C TYR A 18 14.76 27.92 -13.42
N ARG A 19 14.65 27.58 -12.13
CA ARG A 19 15.75 27.00 -11.35
C ARG A 19 16.17 25.69 -12.02
N TYR A 20 17.33 25.73 -12.68
CA TYR A 20 18.05 24.55 -13.11
C TYR A 20 18.56 23.84 -11.84
N TYR A 21 17.99 22.68 -11.50
CA TYR A 21 18.49 21.86 -10.40
C TYR A 21 19.71 21.06 -10.88
N PRO A 22 20.94 21.31 -10.36
CA PRO A 22 22.08 20.44 -10.63
C PRO A 22 21.87 19.09 -9.94
N TYR A 23 21.91 17.99 -10.70
CA TYR A 23 21.58 16.62 -10.26
C TYR A 23 22.74 15.88 -9.56
N THR A 24 23.67 16.62 -8.92
CA THR A 24 24.78 16.02 -8.19
C THR A 24 24.40 15.85 -6.72
N PRO A 25 24.61 14.67 -6.11
CA PRO A 25 24.43 14.49 -4.67
C PRO A 25 25.39 15.44 -3.95
N VAL A 26 24.84 16.39 -3.21
CA VAL A 26 25.59 17.24 -2.29
C VAL A 26 25.39 16.63 -0.90
N VAL A 27 26.49 16.49 -0.15
CA VAL A 27 26.43 16.22 1.28
C VAL A 27 25.81 17.46 1.92
N SER A 28 24.49 17.40 2.14
CA SER A 28 23.71 18.48 2.73
C SER A 28 23.44 18.15 4.18
N GLY A 29 23.42 19.16 5.06
CA GLY A 29 23.18 18.90 6.48
C GLY A 29 21.78 18.31 6.71
N LYS A 30 21.58 17.51 7.78
CA LYS A 30 20.27 16.92 8.16
C LYS A 30 19.12 17.94 8.14
N LYS A 31 19.37 19.19 8.49
CA LYS A 31 18.40 20.30 8.42
C LYS A 31 17.98 20.63 6.99
N GLU A 32 18.94 20.75 6.07
CA GLU A 32 18.69 21.02 4.66
C GLU A 32 17.92 19.87 4.00
N MET A 33 18.22 18.62 4.37
CA MET A 33 17.46 17.46 3.92
C MET A 33 16.02 17.46 4.44
N LYS A 34 15.78 17.84 5.69
CA LYS A 34 14.42 17.99 6.25
C LYS A 34 13.62 19.04 5.47
N GLU A 35 14.21 20.20 5.21
CA GLU A 35 13.58 21.25 4.39
C GLU A 35 13.31 20.77 2.95
N GLU A 36 14.23 19.98 2.39
CA GLU A 36 14.05 19.41 1.06
C GLU A 36 12.89 18.40 1.03
N VAL A 37 12.77 17.53 2.04
CA VAL A 37 11.63 16.60 2.16
C VAL A 37 10.30 17.34 2.29
N VAL A 38 10.27 18.48 2.99
CA VAL A 38 9.08 19.36 3.03
C VAL A 38 8.75 19.85 1.61
N ARG A 39 9.74 20.35 0.86
CA ARG A 39 9.54 20.79 -0.54
C ARG A 39 9.03 19.66 -1.44
N LEU A 40 9.62 18.47 -1.34
CA LEU A 40 9.18 17.29 -2.09
C LEU A 40 7.72 16.91 -1.77
N GLY A 41 7.30 17.02 -0.50
CA GLY A 41 5.93 16.80 -0.07
C GLY A 41 4.95 17.80 -0.67
N VAL A 42 5.33 19.08 -0.75
CA VAL A 42 4.55 20.13 -1.41
C VAL A 42 4.39 19.83 -2.91
N GLU A 43 5.48 19.50 -3.60
CA GLU A 43 5.42 19.20 -5.05
C GLU A 43 4.58 17.96 -5.36
N LEU A 44 4.75 16.87 -4.59
CA LEU A 44 3.91 15.67 -4.73
C LEU A 44 2.43 16.01 -4.49
N SER A 45 2.14 16.81 -3.47
CA SER A 45 0.78 17.23 -3.13
C SER A 45 0.14 18.11 -4.19
N LEU A 46 0.93 18.93 -4.90
CA LEU A 46 0.45 19.69 -6.05
C LEU A 46 0.01 18.77 -7.19
N HIS A 47 0.72 17.68 -7.46
CA HIS A 47 0.30 16.69 -8.44
C HIS A 47 -0.99 15.96 -8.01
N VAL A 48 -1.12 15.63 -6.73
CA VAL A 48 -2.35 15.04 -6.18
C VAL A 48 -3.52 16.02 -6.32
N ALA A 49 -3.33 17.28 -5.93
CA ALA A 49 -4.33 18.32 -6.10
C ALA A 49 -4.73 18.47 -7.58
N ARG A 50 -3.75 18.48 -8.49
CA ARG A 50 -3.99 18.54 -9.94
C ARG A 50 -4.85 17.37 -10.43
N SER A 51 -4.60 16.15 -9.96
CA SER A 51 -5.45 14.99 -10.24
C SER A 51 -6.86 15.11 -9.67
N MET A 52 -7.01 15.72 -8.48
CA MET A 52 -8.34 16.01 -7.92
C MET A 52 -9.13 17.02 -8.77
N PHE A 53 -8.45 18.04 -9.31
CA PHE A 53 -9.06 18.98 -10.27
C PHE A 53 -9.43 18.30 -11.58
N LEU A 54 -8.59 17.40 -12.10
CA LEU A 54 -8.91 16.63 -13.30
C LEU A 54 -10.16 15.76 -13.12
N LEU A 55 -10.29 15.12 -11.97
CA LEU A 55 -11.43 14.29 -11.63
C LEU A 55 -12.62 15.10 -11.11
N CYS A 56 -12.52 16.43 -11.03
CA CYS A 56 -13.50 17.21 -10.29
C CYS A 56 -14.90 17.14 -10.88
N ASP A 57 -15.06 16.92 -12.19
CA ASP A 57 -16.37 16.75 -12.83
C ASP A 57 -17.18 15.63 -12.16
N ASP A 58 -16.52 14.51 -11.83
CA ASP A 58 -17.11 13.41 -11.06
C ASP A 58 -16.56 13.37 -9.63
N THR A 59 -17.29 14.01 -8.71
CA THR A 59 -16.93 14.04 -7.28
C THR A 59 -16.76 12.62 -6.70
N GLY A 60 -17.53 11.64 -7.18
CA GLY A 60 -17.42 10.26 -6.70
C GLY A 60 -16.06 9.67 -7.05
N LYS A 61 -15.68 9.73 -8.33
CA LYS A 61 -14.39 9.21 -8.79
C LYS A 61 -13.20 9.98 -8.22
N MET A 62 -13.28 11.29 -8.07
CA MET A 62 -12.26 12.07 -7.37
C MET A 62 -12.06 11.61 -5.93
N LEU A 63 -13.15 11.39 -5.18
CA LEU A 63 -13.06 10.89 -3.81
C LEU A 63 -12.58 9.43 -3.76
N VAL A 64 -12.96 8.58 -4.73
CA VAL A 64 -12.44 7.20 -4.86
C VAL A 64 -10.92 7.24 -5.11
N PHE A 65 -10.44 8.12 -5.98
CA PHE A 65 -9.00 8.34 -6.20
C PHE A 65 -8.30 8.70 -4.88
N CYS A 66 -8.80 9.67 -4.13
CA CYS A 66 -8.24 10.05 -2.83
C CYS A 66 -8.28 8.89 -1.82
N ALA A 67 -9.41 8.18 -1.74
CA ALA A 67 -9.59 7.06 -0.82
C ALA A 67 -8.66 5.90 -1.14
N ARG A 68 -8.54 5.51 -2.40
CA ARG A 68 -7.59 4.47 -2.85
C ARG A 68 -6.16 4.91 -2.63
N LEU A 69 -5.83 6.17 -2.93
CA LEU A 69 -4.47 6.65 -2.80
C LEU A 69 -4.05 6.65 -1.34
N PHE A 70 -4.98 6.98 -0.42
CA PHE A 70 -4.76 6.85 1.01
C PHE A 70 -4.68 5.38 1.42
N ARG A 71 -5.64 4.54 1.04
CA ARG A 71 -5.74 3.12 1.44
C ARG A 71 -4.52 2.30 1.04
N ASP A 72 -4.11 2.38 -0.23
CA ASP A 72 -3.05 1.54 -0.79
C ASP A 72 -1.67 1.82 -0.16
N VAL A 73 -1.50 3.00 0.44
CA VAL A 73 -0.28 3.43 1.15
C VAL A 73 -0.47 3.55 2.67
N THR A 74 -1.70 3.38 3.18
CA THR A 74 -2.10 3.47 4.60
C THR A 74 -1.25 2.63 5.56
N PRO A 75 -0.71 1.45 5.17
CA PRO A 75 0.14 0.65 6.05
C PRO A 75 1.43 1.36 6.52
N LEU A 76 1.71 2.60 6.11
CA LEU A 76 2.80 3.44 6.60
C LEU A 76 2.38 4.55 7.57
N ARG A 77 1.11 4.62 8.04
CA ARG A 77 0.53 5.75 8.79
C ARG A 77 1.57 6.54 9.61
N ASN A 78 1.96 7.67 9.05
CA ASN A 78 2.97 8.57 9.55
C ASN A 78 2.54 10.01 9.22
N PRO A 79 3.23 11.03 9.76
CA PRO A 79 2.89 12.42 9.52
C PRO A 79 2.85 12.84 8.04
N VAL A 80 3.59 12.18 7.14
CA VAL A 80 3.54 12.44 5.69
C VAL A 80 2.14 12.16 5.12
N LEU A 81 1.54 11.03 5.51
CA LEU A 81 0.18 10.68 5.10
C LEU A 81 -0.86 11.62 5.71
N ASP A 82 -0.67 12.02 6.96
CA ASP A 82 -1.56 12.98 7.62
C ASP A 82 -1.51 14.34 6.91
N LYS A 83 -0.32 14.82 6.51
CA LYS A 83 -0.18 16.05 5.71
C LYS A 83 -0.87 15.95 4.37
N LEU A 84 -0.67 14.84 3.65
CA LEU A 84 -1.29 14.63 2.34
C LEU A 84 -2.82 14.64 2.45
N LEU A 85 -3.36 14.01 3.50
CA LEU A 85 -4.79 14.01 3.76
C LEU A 85 -5.34 15.41 4.04
N LEU A 86 -4.63 16.20 4.84
CA LEU A 86 -5.00 17.59 5.10
C LEU A 86 -5.02 18.42 3.81
N VAL A 87 -4.07 18.17 2.90
CA VAL A 87 -4.08 18.79 1.56
C VAL A 87 -5.31 18.36 0.77
N MET A 88 -5.63 17.06 0.70
CA MET A 88 -6.81 16.57 -0.01
C MET A 88 -8.10 17.19 0.56
N HIS A 89 -8.23 17.25 1.88
CA HIS A 89 -9.37 17.90 2.54
C HIS A 89 -9.46 19.38 2.15
N HIS A 90 -8.35 20.13 2.25
CA HIS A 90 -8.29 21.54 1.88
C HIS A 90 -8.68 21.79 0.43
N VAL A 91 -8.07 21.06 -0.51
CA VAL A 91 -8.32 21.21 -1.95
C VAL A 91 -9.79 20.88 -2.28
N TYR A 92 -10.34 19.82 -1.68
CA TYR A 92 -11.74 19.47 -1.91
C TYR A 92 -12.68 20.55 -1.41
N PHE A 93 -12.58 20.97 -0.15
CA PHE A 93 -13.55 21.90 0.43
C PHE A 93 -13.36 23.33 -0.09
N GLU A 94 -12.14 23.85 -0.08
CA GLU A 94 -11.87 25.25 -0.39
C GLU A 94 -11.82 25.53 -1.89
N ASN A 95 -11.37 24.55 -2.69
CA ASN A 95 -11.10 24.80 -4.11
C ASN A 95 -12.04 24.09 -5.08
N ILE A 96 -12.61 22.94 -4.74
CA ILE A 96 -13.50 22.18 -5.64
C ILE A 96 -14.98 22.34 -5.25
N LYS A 97 -15.33 22.08 -3.99
CA LYS A 97 -16.72 22.10 -3.51
C LYS A 97 -17.30 23.52 -3.56
N LEU A 98 -16.51 24.53 -3.20
CA LEU A 98 -16.94 25.94 -3.27
C LEU A 98 -17.04 26.47 -4.70
N THR A 99 -16.21 25.99 -5.64
CA THR A 99 -16.22 26.44 -7.04
C THR A 99 -17.32 25.78 -7.87
N LYS A 100 -17.70 24.53 -7.56
CA LYS A 100 -18.90 23.88 -8.14
C LYS A 100 -20.20 24.62 -7.86
N LYS A 101 -20.28 25.39 -6.77
CA LYS A 101 -21.43 26.28 -6.49
C LYS A 101 -21.48 27.52 -7.40
N LYS A 102 -20.46 27.76 -8.23
CA LYS A 102 -20.29 28.97 -9.05
C LYS A 102 -20.16 28.70 -10.56
N ASP A 103 -20.55 27.52 -11.05
CA ASP A 103 -20.55 27.14 -12.49
C ASP A 103 -19.20 27.31 -13.24
N ASN A 104 -18.06 27.25 -12.54
CA ASN A 104 -16.74 27.55 -13.12
C ASN A 104 -15.76 26.36 -13.14
N CYS A 105 -16.20 25.12 -12.90
CA CYS A 105 -15.35 23.96 -13.18
C CYS A 105 -15.32 23.75 -14.70
N GLY A 106 -14.17 24.03 -15.33
CA GLY A 106 -13.99 23.80 -16.75
C GLY A 106 -14.31 22.34 -17.09
N HIS A 107 -15.14 22.12 -18.09
CA HIS A 107 -15.51 20.78 -18.52
C HIS A 107 -14.27 20.09 -19.10
N PHE A 108 -13.84 18.99 -18.49
CA PHE A 108 -12.70 18.21 -18.98
C PHE A 108 -13.19 17.02 -19.80
N ASP A 109 -12.42 16.67 -20.83
CA ASP A 109 -12.62 15.43 -21.59
C ASP A 109 -12.38 14.23 -20.65
N GLN A 110 -13.49 13.63 -20.20
CA GLN A 110 -13.47 12.53 -19.23
C GLN A 110 -12.67 11.33 -19.74
N GLU A 111 -12.70 11.03 -21.04
CA GLU A 111 -11.94 9.90 -21.61
C GLU A 111 -10.43 10.15 -21.49
N ARG A 112 -9.98 11.37 -21.80
CA ARG A 112 -8.58 11.76 -21.63
C ARG A 112 -8.16 11.72 -20.16
N VAL A 113 -9.02 12.16 -19.23
CA VAL A 113 -8.74 12.12 -17.78
C VAL A 113 -8.60 10.70 -17.27
N PHE A 114 -9.51 9.80 -17.66
CA PHE A 114 -9.46 8.39 -17.25
C PHE A 114 -8.30 7.62 -17.87
N ALA A 115 -7.74 8.07 -19.00
CA ALA A 115 -6.50 7.51 -19.52
C ALA A 115 -5.25 7.96 -18.74
N LEU A 116 -5.23 9.19 -18.22
CA LEU A 116 -4.04 9.76 -17.55
C LEU A 116 -3.85 9.24 -16.12
N ILE A 117 -4.91 9.18 -15.32
CA ILE A 117 -4.83 8.84 -13.89
C ILE A 117 -4.22 7.45 -13.63
N PRO A 118 -4.62 6.37 -14.33
CA PRO A 118 -3.99 5.06 -14.20
C PRO A 118 -2.49 5.05 -14.53
N THR A 119 -2.07 5.84 -15.52
CA THR A 119 -0.64 5.90 -15.89
C THR A 119 0.20 6.56 -14.81
N ALA A 120 -0.34 7.56 -14.09
CA ALA A 120 0.33 8.27 -13.00
C ALA A 120 0.22 7.55 -11.65
N TRP A 121 -0.71 6.61 -11.51
CA TRP A 121 -1.06 5.95 -10.26
C TRP A 121 0.14 5.36 -9.51
N LYS A 122 0.96 4.58 -10.22
CA LYS A 122 2.17 3.98 -9.64
C LYS A 122 3.14 5.05 -9.13
N ASP A 123 3.35 6.13 -9.89
CA ASP A 123 4.29 7.18 -9.48
C ASP A 123 3.79 7.94 -8.24
N PHE A 124 2.47 8.09 -8.06
CA PHE A 124 1.90 8.67 -6.84
C PHE A 124 2.20 7.85 -5.61
N GLY A 125 1.85 6.57 -5.61
CA GLY A 125 2.14 5.71 -4.46
C GLY A 125 3.64 5.52 -4.29
N ASP A 126 4.40 5.53 -5.38
CA ASP A 126 5.84 5.49 -5.29
C ASP A 126 6.35 6.68 -4.47
N GLY A 127 5.95 7.89 -4.87
CA GLY A 127 6.26 9.14 -4.18
C GLY A 127 5.88 9.11 -2.70
N ILE A 128 4.65 8.76 -2.37
CA ILE A 128 4.18 8.76 -0.98
C ILE A 128 5.05 7.84 -0.10
N ILE A 129 5.42 6.67 -0.62
CA ILE A 129 6.19 5.67 0.11
C ILE A 129 7.64 6.12 0.31
N ILE A 130 8.26 6.71 -0.73
CA ILE A 130 9.63 7.24 -0.62
C ILE A 130 9.67 8.39 0.38
N LEU A 131 8.70 9.30 0.30
CA LEU A 131 8.61 10.48 1.16
C LEU A 131 8.38 10.07 2.63
N SER A 132 7.49 9.12 2.85
CA SER A 132 7.26 8.47 4.15
C SER A 132 8.55 7.93 4.77
N ARG A 133 9.38 7.29 3.95
CA ARG A 133 10.63 6.68 4.40
C ARG A 133 11.71 7.73 4.67
N LEU A 134 11.82 8.75 3.82
CA LEU A 134 12.71 9.89 4.04
C LEU A 134 12.36 10.61 5.34
N TYR A 135 11.07 10.81 5.62
CA TYR A 135 10.59 11.38 6.87
C TYR A 135 11.04 10.55 8.07
N LEU A 136 10.82 9.23 8.06
CA LEU A 136 11.22 8.35 9.16
C LEU A 136 12.73 8.42 9.41
N ALA A 137 13.54 8.29 8.36
CA ALA A 137 15.00 8.34 8.43
C ALA A 137 15.52 9.65 9.04
N LEU A 138 14.93 10.78 8.66
CA LEU A 138 15.32 12.10 9.16
C LEU A 138 14.75 12.43 10.55
N SER A 139 13.65 11.78 10.94
CA SER A 139 13.00 11.98 12.25
C SER A 139 13.66 11.16 13.35
N THR A 140 14.17 9.96 13.03
CA THR A 140 14.93 9.17 14.00
C THR A 140 16.35 9.72 14.16
N ASN A 141 16.81 9.92 15.39
CA ASN A 141 18.23 10.21 15.69
C ASN A 141 19.13 8.95 15.61
N SER A 142 18.63 7.86 15.06
CA SER A 142 19.44 6.68 14.78
C SER A 142 20.37 6.95 13.61
N GLY A 143 21.69 6.88 13.81
CA GLY A 143 22.73 6.99 12.78
C GLY A 143 22.75 5.83 11.78
N CYS A 144 21.58 5.32 11.38
CA CYS A 144 21.41 4.15 10.52
C CYS A 144 21.52 4.46 9.03
N PHE A 145 21.38 5.72 8.61
CA PHE A 145 21.49 6.12 7.21
C PHE A 145 22.66 7.10 7.06
N ASP A 146 23.54 6.80 6.11
CA ASP A 146 24.56 7.75 5.64
C ASP A 146 23.88 8.84 4.80
N ASP A 147 24.25 10.09 5.04
CA ASP A 147 23.76 11.29 4.35
C ASP A 147 23.83 11.14 2.82
N CYS A 148 24.81 10.40 2.29
CA CYS A 148 24.92 10.12 0.87
C CYS A 148 23.70 9.32 0.33
N HIS A 149 23.19 8.35 1.09
CA HIS A 149 22.04 7.54 0.68
C HIS A 149 20.73 8.36 0.70
N LEU A 150 20.55 9.22 1.70
CA LEU A 150 19.39 10.11 1.78
C LEU A 150 19.40 11.13 0.64
N SER A 151 20.56 11.71 0.35
CA SER A 151 20.76 12.62 -0.78
C SER A 151 20.43 11.93 -2.12
N TRP A 152 20.89 10.69 -2.31
CA TRP A 152 20.57 9.93 -3.52
C TRP A 152 19.07 9.62 -3.66
N ALA A 153 18.41 9.28 -2.54
CA ALA A 153 16.97 9.04 -2.53
C ALA A 153 16.16 10.30 -2.89
N ILE A 154 16.57 11.47 -2.42
CA ILE A 154 15.99 12.77 -2.80
C ILE A 154 16.16 13.03 -4.30
N VAL A 155 17.37 12.82 -4.84
CA VAL A 155 17.63 12.99 -6.29
C VAL A 155 16.75 12.04 -7.11
N LYS A 156 16.66 10.79 -6.68
CA LYS A 156 15.83 9.79 -7.35
C LYS A 156 14.35 10.14 -7.29
N PHE A 157 13.87 10.65 -6.16
CA PHE A 157 12.49 11.14 -6.03
C PHE A 157 12.18 12.22 -7.07
N LYS A 158 13.04 13.25 -7.18
CA LYS A 158 12.86 14.32 -8.17
C LYS A 158 12.84 13.79 -9.61
N ARG A 159 13.78 12.92 -9.94
CA ARG A 159 13.97 12.42 -11.30
C ARG A 159 12.92 11.37 -11.70
N ASP A 160 12.59 10.46 -10.81
CA ASP A 160 11.83 9.25 -11.15
C ASP A 160 10.36 9.32 -10.71
N VAL A 161 10.01 10.24 -9.81
CA VAL A 161 8.63 10.45 -9.37
C VAL A 161 8.11 11.78 -9.93
N LEU A 162 8.66 12.91 -9.46
CA LEU A 162 8.10 14.23 -9.76
C LEU A 162 8.15 14.54 -11.26
N LYS A 163 9.30 14.27 -11.91
CA LYS A 163 9.41 14.46 -13.35
C LYS A 163 8.40 13.62 -14.15
N LYS A 164 8.19 12.36 -13.77
CA LYS A 164 7.23 11.49 -14.45
C LYS A 164 5.79 11.95 -14.23
N LEU A 165 5.44 12.36 -13.01
CA LEU A 165 4.14 12.93 -12.70
C LEU A 165 3.89 14.23 -13.48
N GLU A 166 4.89 15.10 -13.57
CA GLU A 166 4.80 16.32 -14.39
C GLU A 166 4.62 15.99 -15.88
N ASP A 167 5.43 15.08 -16.42
CA ASP A 167 5.36 14.68 -17.83
C ASP A 167 4.01 14.02 -18.18
N LYS A 168 3.42 13.25 -17.26
CA LYS A 168 2.11 12.61 -17.42
C LYS A 168 0.94 13.58 -17.25
N LEU A 169 1.07 14.59 -16.40
CA LEU A 169 -0.05 15.47 -16.02
C LEU A 169 -0.02 16.86 -16.68
N LYS A 170 0.93 17.14 -17.59
CA LYS A 170 1.32 18.49 -18.08
C LYS A 170 0.22 19.42 -18.63
N ASP A 171 -0.95 18.93 -19.03
CA ASP A 171 -2.02 19.71 -19.66
C ASP A 171 -3.31 19.77 -18.82
N VAL A 172 -3.38 20.67 -17.84
CA VAL A 172 -4.64 20.90 -17.09
C VAL A 172 -4.88 22.40 -16.94
N ASN A 173 -5.78 22.93 -17.77
CA ASN A 173 -6.18 24.34 -17.71
C ASN A 173 -7.02 24.61 -16.44
N GLY A 174 -6.83 25.77 -15.80
CA GLY A 174 -7.64 26.19 -14.64
C GLY A 174 -7.03 25.89 -13.25
N PHE A 175 -5.91 25.17 -13.17
CA PHE A 175 -5.22 24.94 -11.90
C PHE A 175 -4.42 26.18 -11.47
N ALA A 176 -4.92 26.92 -10.48
CA ALA A 176 -4.26 28.08 -9.87
C ALA A 176 -3.08 27.65 -8.99
N ARG A 177 -2.02 27.13 -9.62
CA ARG A 177 -0.86 26.49 -8.99
C ARG A 177 -0.28 27.32 -7.85
N GLU A 178 0.01 28.59 -8.09
CA GLU A 178 0.69 29.46 -7.12
C GLU A 178 -0.13 29.67 -5.84
N THR A 179 -1.45 29.85 -5.96
CA THR A 179 -2.34 30.03 -4.80
C THR A 179 -2.48 28.74 -3.99
N ILE A 180 -2.61 27.60 -4.68
CA ILE A 180 -2.73 26.29 -4.02
C ILE A 180 -1.41 25.89 -3.35
N GLU A 181 -0.27 26.16 -4.01
CA GLU A 181 1.07 25.89 -3.50
C GLU A 181 1.34 26.58 -2.17
N SER A 182 0.97 27.86 -2.04
CA SER A 182 1.15 28.60 -0.78
C SER A 182 0.41 27.95 0.39
N ASN A 183 -0.84 27.52 0.17
CA ASN A 183 -1.64 26.84 1.19
C ASN A 183 -1.08 25.45 1.53
N ILE A 184 -0.70 24.67 0.50
CA ILE A 184 -0.07 23.36 0.68
C ILE A 184 1.24 23.50 1.48
N PHE A 185 2.06 24.51 1.18
CA PHE A 185 3.31 24.76 1.90
C PHE A 185 3.07 24.96 3.40
N GLN A 186 2.02 25.69 3.80
CA GLN A 186 1.69 25.87 5.23
C GLN A 186 1.31 24.55 5.91
N VAL A 187 0.64 23.63 5.20
CA VAL A 187 0.31 22.30 5.74
C VAL A 187 1.58 21.48 5.99
N TRP A 188 2.53 21.52 5.06
CA TRP A 188 3.77 20.74 5.11
C TRP A 188 4.87 21.33 5.99
N LYS A 189 4.89 22.66 6.19
CA LYS A 189 5.92 23.36 6.97
C LYS A 189 6.20 22.72 8.33
N PRO A 190 5.20 22.38 9.17
CA PRO A 190 5.45 21.75 10.47
C PRO A 190 5.57 20.22 10.40
N LEU A 191 6.17 19.66 9.34
CA LEU A 191 6.38 18.21 9.24
C LEU A 191 7.41 17.70 10.27
N PHE A 192 8.44 18.50 10.57
CA PHE A 192 9.54 18.14 11.47
C PHE A 192 9.59 19.01 12.74
N ASP A 193 8.56 19.81 13.00
CA ASP A 193 8.52 20.70 14.16
C ASP A 193 8.16 19.89 15.42
N GLU A 194 9.11 19.79 16.36
CA GLU A 194 8.99 18.97 17.58
C GLU A 194 8.06 19.61 18.64
N GLU A 195 7.82 20.92 18.57
CA GLU A 195 6.88 21.66 19.44
C GLU A 195 5.39 21.35 19.15
N ALA A 196 5.09 20.59 18.08
CA ALA A 196 3.73 20.16 17.75
C ALA A 196 3.28 18.90 18.52
N ASP A 197 4.12 18.37 19.42
CA ASP A 197 3.90 17.08 20.09
C ASP A 197 2.97 17.13 21.31
N GLU A 198 2.69 18.31 21.87
CA GLU A 198 1.87 18.47 23.09
C GLU A 198 0.38 18.13 22.86
N ASP A 199 -0.11 18.17 21.62
CA ASP A 199 -1.53 17.97 21.27
C ASP A 199 -1.78 16.84 20.26
N LYS A 200 -0.96 15.79 20.28
CA LYS A 200 -1.07 14.65 19.33
C LYS A 200 -2.46 14.02 19.28
N GLU A 201 -3.15 13.90 20.41
CA GLU A 201 -4.50 13.32 20.42
C GLU A 201 -5.57 14.27 19.89
N ALA A 202 -5.49 15.57 20.18
CA ALA A 202 -6.36 16.56 19.58
C ALA A 202 -6.19 16.59 18.04
N ALA A 203 -4.94 16.53 17.56
CA ALA A 203 -4.62 16.47 16.14
C ALA A 203 -5.19 15.21 15.47
N LYS A 204 -5.09 14.03 16.11
CA LYS A 204 -5.70 12.78 15.61
C LYS A 204 -7.22 12.86 15.55
N VAL A 205 -7.87 13.45 16.54
CA VAL A 205 -9.34 13.64 16.54
C VAL A 205 -9.75 14.58 15.40
N VAL A 206 -9.02 15.67 15.17
CA VAL A 206 -9.25 16.59 14.06
C VAL A 206 -9.06 15.88 12.71
N LEU A 207 -7.99 15.09 12.53
CA LEU A 207 -7.76 14.29 11.33
C LEU A 207 -8.88 13.28 11.10
N SER A 208 -9.33 12.60 12.15
CA SER A 208 -10.42 11.61 12.07
C SER A 208 -11.75 12.26 11.68
N ARG A 209 -12.01 13.47 12.17
CA ARG A 209 -13.17 14.28 11.77
C ARG A 209 -13.08 14.69 10.30
N ARG A 210 -11.93 15.23 9.87
CA ARG A 210 -11.71 15.63 8.47
C ARG A 210 -11.76 14.46 7.49
N LEU A 211 -11.25 13.30 7.89
CA LEU A 211 -11.40 12.04 7.15
C LEU A 211 -12.86 11.72 6.90
N ARG A 212 -13.66 11.74 7.98
CA ARG A 212 -15.09 11.48 7.90
C ARG A 212 -15.74 12.48 6.94
N GLU A 213 -15.51 13.78 7.14
CA GLU A 213 -16.06 14.84 6.30
C GLU A 213 -15.70 14.70 4.81
N LEU A 214 -14.46 14.35 4.49
CA LEU A 214 -13.99 14.18 3.11
C LEU A 214 -14.68 13.01 2.42
N PHE A 215 -14.87 11.90 3.14
CA PHE A 215 -15.37 10.65 2.57
C PHE A 215 -16.85 10.36 2.85
N THR A 216 -17.57 11.19 3.63
CA THR A 216 -19.03 11.11 3.78
C THR A 216 -19.76 10.97 2.44
N PRO A 217 -19.42 11.75 1.38
CA PRO A 217 -20.13 11.65 0.10
C PRO A 217 -19.95 10.31 -0.63
N LEU A 218 -18.92 9.51 -0.28
CA LEU A 218 -18.74 8.16 -0.83
C LEU A 218 -19.66 7.13 -0.17
N SER A 219 -20.03 7.34 1.11
CA SER A 219 -20.86 6.41 1.87
C SER A 219 -22.30 6.32 1.37
N GLU A 220 -22.73 7.29 0.54
CA GLU A 220 -24.10 7.40 0.01
C GLU A 220 -24.24 6.81 -1.41
N LYS A 221 -23.15 6.36 -2.04
CA LYS A 221 -23.13 5.85 -3.43
C LYS A 221 -22.98 4.32 -3.51
N LYS A 222 -23.56 3.71 -4.55
CA LYS A 222 -23.55 2.24 -4.79
C LYS A 222 -22.15 1.74 -5.19
N LYS A 223 -21.81 0.49 -4.79
CA LYS A 223 -20.65 -0.28 -5.30
C LYS A 223 -20.73 -0.35 -6.84
N GLY A 224 -19.76 0.24 -7.53
CA GLY A 224 -19.70 0.29 -9.01
C GLY A 224 -18.96 1.51 -9.61
N ASP A 225 -18.72 2.56 -8.82
CA ASP A 225 -18.10 3.83 -9.25
C ASP A 225 -16.54 3.83 -9.18
N ASP A 226 -15.88 2.69 -9.39
CA ASP A 226 -14.42 2.60 -9.33
C ASP A 226 -13.75 3.24 -10.57
N ILE A 227 -12.48 3.63 -10.46
CA ILE A 227 -11.68 4.12 -11.61
C ILE A 227 -11.00 2.92 -12.26
N PRO A 228 -11.33 2.58 -13.52
CA PRO A 228 -10.69 1.47 -14.23
C PRO A 228 -9.18 1.66 -14.36
N GLY A 229 -8.42 0.57 -14.21
CA GLY A 229 -6.96 0.57 -14.43
C GLY A 229 -6.11 1.04 -13.24
N LEU A 230 -6.72 1.42 -12.11
CA LEU A 230 -5.96 1.62 -10.87
C LEU A 230 -5.53 0.26 -10.29
N VAL A 231 -4.29 -0.12 -10.55
CA VAL A 231 -3.67 -1.33 -10.00
C VAL A 231 -3.10 -1.03 -8.61
N ARG A 232 -3.14 -1.97 -7.66
CA ARG A 232 -2.51 -1.82 -6.33
C ARG A 232 -1.09 -1.29 -6.49
N ILE A 233 -0.73 -0.25 -5.72
CA ILE A 233 0.60 0.36 -5.79
C ILE A 233 1.60 -0.57 -5.09
N PRO A 234 2.53 -1.23 -5.82
CA PRO A 234 3.60 -1.96 -5.17
C PRO A 234 4.49 -0.95 -4.45
N SER A 235 4.91 -1.27 -3.23
CA SER A 235 5.76 -0.35 -2.45
C SER A 235 7.11 -0.16 -3.15
N PRO A 236 7.49 1.01 -3.70
CA PRO A 236 8.80 1.14 -4.33
C PRO A 236 9.92 1.13 -3.29
N TYR A 237 11.07 0.61 -3.70
CA TYR A 237 12.23 0.45 -2.84
C TYR A 237 13.33 1.41 -3.26
N ILE A 238 13.29 2.64 -2.73
CA ILE A 238 14.33 3.67 -2.99
C ILE A 238 15.37 3.75 -1.87
N LEU A 239 15.02 3.46 -0.61
CA LEU A 239 15.99 3.46 0.49
C LEU A 239 16.73 2.13 0.63
N GLY A 240 17.49 1.76 -0.41
CA GLY A 240 18.62 0.81 -0.35
C GLY A 240 18.45 -0.50 0.45
N GLU A 241 19.58 -1.13 0.80
CA GLU A 241 19.60 -2.37 1.60
C GLU A 241 19.58 -2.11 3.12
N HIS A 242 19.59 -0.85 3.53
CA HIS A 242 19.92 -0.40 4.89
C HIS A 242 18.79 0.37 5.59
N PHE A 243 17.56 -0.14 5.61
CA PHE A 243 16.54 0.40 6.51
C PHE A 243 16.60 -0.25 7.90
N THR A 244 16.06 0.43 8.92
CA THR A 244 16.12 0.01 10.33
C THR A 244 15.45 -1.36 10.55
N THR A 245 15.86 -2.08 11.60
CA THR A 245 15.21 -3.35 11.98
C THR A 245 13.69 -3.18 12.21
N LEU A 246 13.26 -1.99 12.66
CA LEU A 246 11.83 -1.67 12.83
C LEU A 246 11.08 -1.59 11.49
N GLU A 247 11.68 -0.95 10.49
CA GLU A 247 11.10 -0.88 9.14
C GLU A 247 11.09 -2.24 8.47
N ALA A 248 12.11 -3.07 8.71
CA ALA A 248 12.16 -4.46 8.27
C ALA A 248 11.02 -5.29 8.83
N LYS A 249 10.76 -5.14 10.13
CA LYS A 249 9.64 -5.81 10.80
C LYS A 249 8.30 -5.37 10.20
N LYS A 250 8.10 -4.06 10.02
CA LYS A 250 6.87 -3.52 9.39
C LYS A 250 6.70 -4.00 7.95
N GLU A 251 7.77 -4.05 7.17
CA GLU A 251 7.74 -4.55 5.79
C GLU A 251 7.45 -6.05 5.75
N LEU A 252 8.08 -6.85 6.62
CA LEU A 252 7.85 -8.28 6.68
C LEU A 252 6.40 -8.62 7.07
N VAL A 253 5.81 -7.87 8.01
CA VAL A 253 4.39 -8.00 8.36
C VAL A 253 3.52 -7.77 7.12
N LYS A 254 3.78 -6.73 6.32
CA LYS A 254 3.01 -6.47 5.09
C LYS A 254 3.17 -7.56 4.05
N LEU A 255 4.39 -8.02 3.82
CA LEU A 255 4.66 -9.12 2.89
C LEU A 255 3.99 -10.41 3.34
N GLY A 256 3.91 -10.64 4.65
CA GLY A 256 3.15 -11.73 5.25
C GLY A 256 1.66 -11.64 5.03
N VAL A 257 1.07 -10.46 5.27
CA VAL A 257 -0.35 -10.18 4.97
C VAL A 257 -0.65 -10.41 3.49
N GLU A 258 0.17 -9.86 2.61
CA GLU A 258 0.04 -10.00 1.16
C GLU A 258 0.12 -11.47 0.73
N PHE A 259 1.10 -12.22 1.26
CA PHE A 259 1.22 -13.65 1.04
C PHE A 259 -0.04 -14.40 1.49
N CYS A 260 -0.56 -14.07 2.68
CA CYS A 260 -1.77 -14.68 3.24
C CYS A 260 -3.04 -14.33 2.44
N LEU A 261 -3.11 -13.15 1.81
CA LEU A 261 -4.21 -12.80 0.91
C LEU A 261 -4.20 -13.65 -0.35
N TYR A 262 -3.03 -14.02 -0.88
CA TYR A 262 -2.95 -14.97 -2.00
C TYR A 262 -3.31 -16.40 -1.59
N VAL A 263 -3.01 -16.80 -0.34
CA VAL A 263 -3.51 -18.06 0.22
C VAL A 263 -5.03 -18.02 0.34
N ALA A 264 -5.60 -16.94 0.89
CA ALA A 264 -7.05 -16.74 0.96
C ALA A 264 -7.70 -16.76 -0.42
N GLN A 265 -7.15 -16.03 -1.40
CA GLN A 265 -7.62 -16.05 -2.78
C GLN A 265 -7.61 -17.48 -3.35
N SER A 266 -6.55 -18.25 -3.08
CA SER A 266 -6.47 -19.66 -3.50
C SER A 266 -7.55 -20.51 -2.81
N MET A 267 -7.86 -20.25 -1.54
CA MET A 267 -8.96 -20.92 -0.85
C MET A 267 -10.32 -20.64 -1.53
N PHE A 268 -10.57 -19.40 -1.95
CA PHE A 268 -11.80 -19.07 -2.70
C PHE A 268 -11.80 -19.63 -4.13
N LEU A 269 -10.64 -19.81 -4.76
CA LEU A 269 -10.56 -20.48 -6.05
C LEU A 269 -10.93 -21.97 -5.97
N LEU A 270 -10.66 -22.60 -4.82
CA LEU A 270 -10.89 -24.02 -4.58
C LEU A 270 -12.15 -24.30 -3.76
N CYS A 271 -12.93 -23.29 -3.40
CA CYS A 271 -14.08 -23.46 -2.50
C CYS A 271 -15.30 -24.11 -3.17
N ASP A 272 -15.23 -24.34 -4.49
CA ASP A 272 -16.17 -25.17 -5.24
C ASP A 272 -16.08 -26.65 -4.81
N ASN A 273 -14.94 -27.10 -4.32
CA ASN A 273 -14.75 -28.44 -3.78
C ASN A 273 -14.05 -28.39 -2.40
N ILE A 274 -14.79 -28.70 -1.34
CA ILE A 274 -14.30 -28.65 0.05
C ILE A 274 -13.09 -29.57 0.25
N GLY A 275 -13.11 -30.78 -0.33
CA GLY A 275 -11.97 -31.71 -0.23
C GLY A 275 -10.69 -31.13 -0.82
N THR A 276 -10.79 -30.48 -1.99
CA THR A 276 -9.67 -29.82 -2.66
C THR A 276 -9.17 -28.61 -1.86
N LEU A 277 -10.08 -27.81 -1.31
CA LEU A 277 -9.78 -26.69 -0.42
C LEU A 277 -9.02 -27.15 0.84
N LEU A 278 -9.55 -28.15 1.55
CA LEU A 278 -8.92 -28.67 2.76
C LEU A 278 -7.59 -29.36 2.46
N GLY A 279 -7.50 -30.09 1.33
CA GLY A 279 -6.26 -30.65 0.81
C GLY A 279 -5.19 -29.57 0.56
N PHE A 280 -5.57 -28.44 -0.06
CA PHE A 280 -4.69 -27.29 -0.23
C PHE A 280 -4.24 -26.70 1.12
N CYS A 281 -5.15 -26.48 2.06
CA CYS A 281 -4.83 -25.96 3.40
C CYS A 281 -3.87 -26.91 4.15
N ASN A 282 -4.06 -28.23 4.05
CA ASN A 282 -3.16 -29.21 4.65
C ASN A 282 -1.79 -29.19 3.95
N GLY A 283 -1.77 -29.13 2.62
CA GLY A 283 -0.54 -28.97 1.83
C GLY A 283 0.26 -27.72 2.24
N MET A 284 -0.42 -26.59 2.43
CA MET A 284 0.18 -25.35 2.93
C MET A 284 0.73 -25.50 4.35
N ARG A 285 0.00 -26.18 5.25
CA ARG A 285 0.48 -26.49 6.60
C ARG A 285 1.74 -27.36 6.58
N VAL A 286 1.77 -28.41 5.76
CA VAL A 286 2.94 -29.29 5.60
C VAL A 286 4.12 -28.51 5.01
N ALA A 287 3.88 -27.71 3.97
CA ALA A 287 4.89 -26.84 3.36
C ALA A 287 5.48 -25.84 4.37
N ALA A 288 4.63 -25.21 5.19
CA ALA A 288 5.04 -24.25 6.19
C ALA A 288 5.89 -24.90 7.30
N ARG A 289 5.52 -26.11 7.75
CA ARG A 289 6.34 -26.91 8.69
C ARG A 289 7.69 -27.27 8.09
N ARG A 290 7.72 -27.83 6.87
CA ARG A 290 8.98 -28.15 6.16
C ARG A 290 9.88 -26.92 5.98
N ALA A 291 9.29 -25.77 5.66
CA ALA A 291 10.00 -24.52 5.51
C ALA A 291 10.60 -24.02 6.83
N ALA A 292 9.91 -24.21 7.97
CA ALA A 292 10.43 -23.86 9.29
C ALA A 292 11.58 -24.79 9.70
N THR A 293 11.42 -26.11 9.53
CA THR A 293 12.46 -27.11 9.84
C THR A 293 13.73 -26.88 9.00
N ALA A 294 13.59 -26.55 7.71
CA ALA A 294 14.73 -26.25 6.84
C ALA A 294 15.57 -25.03 7.29
N VAL A 295 15.00 -24.18 8.15
CA VAL A 295 15.68 -23.00 8.72
C VAL A 295 16.07 -23.25 10.20
N GLY A 296 15.91 -24.48 10.69
CA GLY A 296 16.28 -24.88 12.07
C GLY A 296 15.30 -24.41 13.14
N LEU A 297 14.04 -24.10 12.79
CA LEU A 297 13.02 -23.63 13.73
C LEU A 297 12.16 -24.79 14.23
N SER A 298 12.13 -24.99 15.56
CA SER A 298 11.20 -25.91 16.23
C SER A 298 9.78 -25.33 16.33
N GLU A 299 9.68 -24.02 16.52
CA GLU A 299 8.43 -23.25 16.55
C GLU A 299 8.53 -22.05 15.62
N SER A 300 7.55 -21.88 14.73
CA SER A 300 7.51 -20.75 13.81
C SER A 300 6.22 -19.96 13.94
N HIS A 301 6.38 -18.72 14.41
CA HIS A 301 5.32 -17.70 14.46
C HIS A 301 4.68 -17.45 13.09
N VAL A 302 5.43 -17.57 12.00
CA VAL A 302 4.89 -17.41 10.64
C VAL A 302 3.92 -18.56 10.31
N VAL A 303 4.26 -19.79 10.70
CA VAL A 303 3.37 -20.97 10.51
C VAL A 303 2.09 -20.79 11.31
N ASP A 304 2.20 -20.33 12.55
CA ASP A 304 1.04 -20.14 13.43
C ASP A 304 0.11 -19.03 12.90
N ARG A 305 0.64 -17.90 12.43
CA ARG A 305 -0.16 -16.85 11.78
C ARG A 305 -0.81 -17.32 10.48
N LEU A 306 -0.13 -18.13 9.67
CA LEU A 306 -0.73 -18.72 8.47
C LEU A 306 -1.92 -19.62 8.81
N LEU A 307 -1.77 -20.49 9.82
CA LEU A 307 -2.84 -21.39 10.27
C LEU A 307 -4.06 -20.60 10.78
N LEU A 308 -3.82 -19.56 11.58
CA LEU A 308 -4.88 -18.66 12.05
C LEU A 308 -5.61 -17.98 10.90
N VAL A 309 -4.89 -17.51 9.87
CA VAL A 309 -5.52 -16.90 8.69
C VAL A 309 -6.36 -17.92 7.92
N MET A 310 -5.85 -19.13 7.68
CA MET A 310 -6.61 -20.16 6.96
C MET A 310 -7.89 -20.54 7.72
N HIS A 311 -7.79 -20.74 9.03
CA HIS A 311 -8.97 -21.02 9.87
C HIS A 311 -9.97 -19.87 9.82
N HIS A 312 -9.51 -18.63 10.04
CA HIS A 312 -10.37 -17.45 10.02
C HIS A 312 -11.07 -17.27 8.68
N VAL A 313 -10.35 -17.40 7.57
CA VAL A 313 -10.91 -17.27 6.21
C VAL A 313 -11.95 -18.35 5.95
N TYR A 314 -11.65 -19.61 6.32
CA TYR A 314 -12.56 -20.73 6.16
C TYR A 314 -13.86 -20.50 6.92
N PHE A 315 -13.80 -20.38 8.25
CA PHE A 315 -14.98 -20.31 9.12
C PHE A 315 -15.81 -19.05 8.92
N ARG A 316 -15.15 -17.91 8.68
CA ARG A 316 -15.86 -16.62 8.62
C ARG A 316 -16.41 -16.30 7.24
N TYR A 317 -15.74 -16.75 6.17
CA TYR A 317 -16.06 -16.28 4.83
C TYR A 317 -16.45 -17.38 3.85
N ILE A 318 -15.97 -18.62 4.04
CA ILE A 318 -16.22 -19.73 3.11
C ILE A 318 -17.30 -20.67 3.66
N GLU A 319 -17.12 -21.21 4.87
CA GLU A 319 -18.05 -22.17 5.49
C GLU A 319 -19.52 -21.71 5.48
N PRO A 320 -19.85 -20.45 5.83
CA PRO A 320 -21.24 -19.99 5.82
C PRO A 320 -21.90 -20.00 4.43
N LYS A 321 -21.11 -20.13 3.37
CA LYS A 321 -21.58 -20.16 1.98
C LYS A 321 -21.63 -21.58 1.39
N ILE A 322 -21.12 -22.59 2.11
CA ILE A 322 -20.99 -23.97 1.61
C ILE A 322 -22.34 -24.54 1.12
N GLY A 323 -23.46 -24.19 1.76
CA GLY A 323 -24.81 -24.64 1.34
C GLY A 323 -25.32 -24.06 0.00
N VAL A 324 -24.53 -23.23 -0.68
CA VAL A 324 -24.85 -22.66 -2.01
C VAL A 324 -24.12 -23.39 -3.14
N TYR A 325 -23.08 -24.18 -2.83
CA TYR A 325 -22.29 -24.91 -3.82
C TYR A 325 -22.91 -26.29 -4.03
N GLN A 326 -23.19 -26.64 -5.29
CA GLN A 326 -23.87 -27.89 -5.63
C GLN A 326 -22.93 -29.07 -5.39
N ASP A 327 -23.35 -30.00 -4.52
CA ASP A 327 -22.64 -31.24 -4.22
C ASP A 327 -22.93 -32.24 -5.35
N ASP A 328 -22.24 -32.06 -6.47
CA ASP A 328 -22.43 -32.86 -7.69
C ASP A 328 -21.67 -34.20 -7.61
N GLY A 329 -21.70 -34.89 -6.46
CA GLY A 329 -21.54 -36.35 -6.32
C GLY A 329 -20.36 -37.10 -7.00
N GLU A 330 -19.40 -36.44 -7.65
CA GLU A 330 -18.23 -37.06 -8.27
C GLU A 330 -16.96 -36.40 -7.74
N GLU A 331 -15.96 -37.23 -7.43
CA GLU A 331 -14.58 -36.92 -7.05
C GLU A 331 -13.86 -36.08 -8.14
N SER A 332 -14.35 -34.88 -8.41
CA SER A 332 -13.85 -33.97 -9.41
C SER A 332 -13.04 -32.90 -8.69
N GLU A 333 -11.74 -32.84 -8.99
CA GLU A 333 -10.86 -31.76 -8.51
C GLU A 333 -11.46 -30.40 -8.87
N SER A 334 -11.27 -29.40 -8.01
CA SER A 334 -11.67 -28.01 -8.34
C SER A 334 -11.17 -27.62 -9.72
N VAL A 335 -12.00 -26.92 -10.50
CA VAL A 335 -11.66 -26.46 -11.86
C VAL A 335 -10.38 -25.60 -11.85
N GLN A 336 -10.06 -24.98 -10.71
CA GLN A 336 -8.89 -24.11 -10.54
C GLN A 336 -7.71 -24.80 -9.85
N PHE A 337 -7.79 -26.09 -9.53
CA PHE A 337 -6.76 -26.81 -8.79
C PHE A 337 -5.38 -26.76 -9.45
N GLU A 338 -5.30 -27.04 -10.76
CA GLU A 338 -4.04 -27.01 -11.51
C GLU A 338 -3.38 -25.62 -11.48
N SER A 339 -4.19 -24.57 -11.39
CA SER A 339 -3.73 -23.19 -11.34
C SER A 339 -3.09 -22.85 -10.00
N VAL A 340 -3.68 -23.32 -8.89
CA VAL A 340 -3.12 -23.16 -7.55
C VAL A 340 -1.86 -24.02 -7.39
N LEU A 341 -1.85 -25.24 -7.95
CA LEU A 341 -0.68 -26.12 -7.95
C LEU A 341 0.54 -25.49 -8.64
N LYS A 342 0.37 -24.79 -9.76
CA LYS A 342 1.47 -24.09 -10.46
C LYS A 342 2.18 -23.06 -9.58
N ALA A 343 1.46 -22.45 -8.64
CA ALA A 343 1.99 -21.51 -7.64
C ALA A 343 2.61 -22.19 -6.40
N GLY A 344 2.35 -23.49 -6.17
CA GLY A 344 2.75 -24.23 -4.97
C GLY A 344 4.24 -24.16 -4.64
N GLY A 345 5.11 -24.25 -5.65
CA GLY A 345 6.55 -24.12 -5.48
C GLY A 345 6.98 -22.72 -4.97
N ASP A 346 6.32 -21.67 -5.42
CA ASP A 346 6.59 -20.29 -4.99
C ASP A 346 5.96 -19.99 -3.63
N PHE A 347 4.83 -20.62 -3.28
CA PHE A 347 4.28 -20.60 -1.93
C PHE A 347 5.28 -21.19 -0.92
N LEU A 348 5.84 -22.37 -1.20
CA LEU A 348 6.85 -23.01 -0.34
C LEU A 348 8.11 -22.15 -0.21
N ALA A 349 8.61 -21.61 -1.32
CA ALA A 349 9.78 -20.73 -1.31
C ALA A 349 9.51 -19.43 -0.52
N GLY A 350 8.33 -18.85 -0.68
CA GLY A 350 7.85 -17.69 0.06
C GLY A 350 7.84 -17.94 1.56
N LEU A 351 7.29 -19.08 2.00
CA LEU A 351 7.28 -19.48 3.42
C LEU A 351 8.68 -19.66 3.99
N ARG A 352 9.60 -20.25 3.22
CA ARG A 352 11.00 -20.41 3.65
C ARG A 352 11.67 -19.05 3.87
N HIS A 353 11.49 -18.11 2.95
CA HIS A 353 12.04 -16.77 3.08
C HIS A 353 11.36 -15.98 4.21
N LEU A 354 10.04 -16.11 4.39
CA LEU A 354 9.30 -15.47 5.49
C LEU A 354 9.81 -15.96 6.84
N ASN A 355 9.94 -17.28 7.02
CA ASN A 355 10.48 -17.91 8.23
C ASN A 355 11.89 -17.40 8.55
N SER A 356 12.78 -17.43 7.56
CA SER A 356 14.17 -16.98 7.72
C SER A 356 14.30 -15.50 8.05
N ALA A 357 13.53 -14.65 7.38
CA ALA A 357 13.50 -13.21 7.64
C ALA A 357 12.91 -12.90 9.02
N ALA A 358 11.79 -13.55 9.39
CA ALA A 358 11.15 -13.34 10.69
C ALA A 358 12.07 -13.75 11.83
N HIS A 359 12.72 -14.92 11.71
CA HIS A 359 13.66 -15.40 12.72
C HIS A 359 14.86 -14.44 12.87
N SER A 360 15.46 -14.03 11.75
CA SER A 360 16.59 -13.10 11.76
C SER A 360 16.23 -11.75 12.41
N LEU A 361 15.06 -11.20 12.09
CA LEU A 361 14.59 -9.93 12.65
C LEU A 361 14.16 -10.02 14.11
N ARG A 362 13.73 -11.19 14.58
CA ARG A 362 13.42 -11.44 15.99
C ARG A 362 14.70 -11.53 16.83
N GLY A 363 15.75 -12.16 16.32
CA GLY A 363 17.07 -12.26 16.95
C GLY A 363 17.92 -10.97 16.93
N GLY A 364 17.33 -9.82 16.57
CA GLY A 364 18.05 -8.55 16.47
C GLY A 364 18.98 -8.45 15.26
N GLY A 365 18.83 -9.33 14.27
CA GLY A 365 19.64 -9.36 13.06
C GLY A 365 19.61 -8.02 12.32
N LYS A 366 20.81 -7.53 11.97
CA LYS A 366 21.01 -6.36 11.13
C LYS A 366 21.00 -6.81 9.67
N GLY A 367 19.92 -6.56 8.97
CA GLY A 367 19.79 -7.01 7.58
C GLY A 367 18.79 -6.24 6.72
N GLY A 368 18.04 -5.29 7.29
CA GLY A 368 17.15 -4.39 6.56
C GLY A 368 16.42 -5.09 5.40
N ARG A 369 16.60 -4.57 4.18
CA ARG A 369 15.94 -5.08 2.97
C ARG A 369 16.50 -6.41 2.47
N LYS A 370 17.75 -6.74 2.81
CA LYS A 370 18.37 -8.00 2.38
C LYS A 370 17.55 -9.20 2.88
N LEU A 371 16.87 -9.04 4.01
CA LEU A 371 15.99 -10.06 4.61
C LEU A 371 14.61 -10.11 3.94
N THR A 372 14.01 -8.97 3.57
CA THR A 372 12.63 -8.92 3.04
C THR A 372 12.55 -9.08 1.52
N ARG A 373 13.58 -8.68 0.76
CA ARG A 373 13.60 -8.77 -0.71
C ARG A 373 13.37 -10.18 -1.28
N PRO A 374 13.93 -11.26 -0.71
CA PRO A 374 13.63 -12.62 -1.18
C PRO A 374 12.15 -12.98 -1.01
N VAL A 375 11.53 -12.53 0.09
CA VAL A 375 10.10 -12.74 0.34
C VAL A 375 9.26 -12.02 -0.71
N GLU A 376 9.50 -10.73 -0.90
CA GLU A 376 8.82 -9.89 -1.90
C GLU A 376 8.87 -10.53 -3.30
N LYS A 377 10.05 -10.99 -3.71
CA LYS A 377 10.23 -11.65 -5.01
C LYS A 377 9.34 -12.89 -5.14
N MET A 378 9.18 -13.68 -4.07
CA MET A 378 8.33 -14.88 -4.13
C MET A 378 6.85 -14.52 -4.09
N VAL A 379 6.45 -13.54 -3.29
CA VAL A 379 5.06 -13.03 -3.27
C VAL A 379 4.64 -12.56 -4.67
N LYS A 380 5.50 -11.82 -5.36
CA LYS A 380 5.24 -11.38 -6.74
C LYS A 380 5.12 -12.54 -7.73
N LYS A 381 5.90 -13.61 -7.56
CA LYS A 381 5.77 -14.80 -8.42
C LYS A 381 4.48 -15.57 -8.17
N VAL A 382 4.05 -15.67 -6.91
CA VAL A 382 2.76 -16.25 -6.55
C VAL A 382 1.64 -15.44 -7.22
N GLU A 383 1.67 -14.12 -7.09
CA GLU A 383 0.74 -13.19 -7.75
C GLU A 383 0.70 -13.39 -9.27
N GLU A 384 1.86 -13.43 -9.93
CA GLU A 384 1.98 -13.64 -11.39
C GLU A 384 1.37 -14.98 -11.84
N LYS A 385 1.62 -16.05 -11.08
CA LYS A 385 1.14 -17.40 -11.41
C LYS A 385 -0.33 -17.63 -11.10
N LEU A 386 -0.84 -16.96 -10.07
CA LEU A 386 -2.27 -16.97 -9.75
C LEU A 386 -3.09 -16.16 -10.76
N GLY A 387 -2.48 -15.35 -11.63
CA GLY A 387 -3.18 -14.68 -12.73
C GLY A 387 -4.15 -13.60 -12.25
N LEU A 388 -3.60 -12.44 -11.88
CA LEU A 388 -4.28 -11.29 -11.25
C LEU A 388 -5.64 -10.85 -11.84
N VAL A 389 -5.93 -11.09 -13.11
CA VAL A 389 -7.12 -10.50 -13.77
C VAL A 389 -8.21 -11.54 -14.00
N GLU A 390 -7.85 -12.67 -14.60
CA GLU A 390 -8.82 -13.71 -14.95
C GLU A 390 -9.31 -14.47 -13.70
N LYS A 391 -8.38 -14.87 -12.84
CA LYS A 391 -8.69 -15.69 -11.66
C LYS A 391 -9.10 -14.86 -10.45
N LEU A 392 -8.74 -13.57 -10.41
CA LEU A 392 -9.30 -12.67 -9.41
C LEU A 392 -10.82 -12.54 -9.61
N GLY A 393 -11.30 -12.42 -10.86
CA GLY A 393 -12.73 -12.43 -11.14
C GLY A 393 -13.43 -13.71 -10.71
N VAL A 394 -12.79 -14.88 -10.87
CA VAL A 394 -13.32 -16.16 -10.39
C VAL A 394 -13.39 -16.21 -8.86
N ALA A 395 -12.32 -15.80 -8.17
CA ALA A 395 -12.31 -15.75 -6.72
C ALA A 395 -13.36 -14.76 -6.17
N GLU A 396 -13.50 -13.58 -6.79
CA GLU A 396 -14.50 -12.56 -6.45
C GLU A 396 -15.93 -13.07 -6.69
N ALA A 397 -16.17 -13.82 -7.77
CA ALA A 397 -17.45 -14.50 -8.01
C ALA A 397 -17.76 -15.53 -6.92
N ASN A 398 -16.75 -16.23 -6.41
CA ASN A 398 -16.84 -17.10 -5.25
C ASN A 398 -16.92 -16.34 -3.91
N GLY A 399 -16.95 -15.00 -3.97
CA GLY A 399 -17.17 -14.13 -2.82
C GLY A 399 -15.92 -13.74 -2.06
N PHE A 400 -14.73 -13.83 -2.68
CA PHE A 400 -13.51 -13.22 -2.18
C PHE A 400 -13.63 -11.69 -2.23
N ASP A 401 -13.68 -11.05 -1.07
CA ASP A 401 -13.59 -9.58 -0.94
C ASP A 401 -12.27 -9.26 -0.23
N ARG A 402 -11.24 -8.93 -1.02
CA ARG A 402 -9.90 -8.64 -0.52
C ARG A 402 -9.90 -7.49 0.49
N ASP A 403 -10.69 -6.46 0.24
CA ASP A 403 -10.76 -5.26 1.09
C ASP A 403 -11.45 -5.57 2.43
N ALA A 404 -12.36 -6.54 2.46
CA ALA A 404 -12.97 -7.03 3.70
C ALA A 404 -12.03 -7.94 4.51
N ILE A 405 -11.23 -8.78 3.84
CA ILE A 405 -10.36 -9.78 4.48
C ILE A 405 -9.02 -9.17 4.95
N GLU A 406 -8.44 -8.23 4.20
CA GLU A 406 -7.11 -7.64 4.49
C GLU A 406 -6.99 -7.04 5.91
N PRO A 407 -7.98 -6.30 6.45
CA PRO A 407 -7.90 -5.76 7.82
C PRO A 407 -7.80 -6.85 8.90
N ASP A 408 -8.54 -7.96 8.74
CA ASP A 408 -8.52 -9.09 9.68
C ASP A 408 -7.15 -9.80 9.64
N VAL A 409 -6.66 -10.08 8.43
CA VAL A 409 -5.33 -10.69 8.21
C VAL A 409 -4.24 -9.79 8.78
N LEU A 410 -4.31 -8.48 8.56
CA LEU A 410 -3.39 -7.52 9.16
C LEU A 410 -3.47 -7.54 10.69
N GLY A 411 -4.66 -7.69 11.27
CA GLY A 411 -4.87 -7.89 12.70
C GLY A 411 -4.07 -9.07 13.25
N ILE A 412 -4.16 -10.23 12.59
CA ILE A 412 -3.44 -11.46 12.95
C ILE A 412 -1.92 -11.25 12.85
N TRP A 413 -1.43 -10.57 11.81
CA TRP A 413 0.00 -10.40 11.55
C TRP A 413 0.68 -9.28 12.35
N LYS A 414 -0.07 -8.32 12.90
CA LYS A 414 0.49 -7.19 13.68
C LYS A 414 1.39 -7.64 14.83
N SER A 415 1.03 -8.74 15.49
CA SER A 415 1.74 -9.28 16.65
C SER A 415 2.86 -10.26 16.31
N LEU A 416 3.29 -10.34 15.04
CA LEU A 416 4.38 -11.25 14.61
C LEU A 416 5.68 -11.07 15.41
N PHE A 417 5.97 -9.84 15.87
CA PHE A 417 7.20 -9.51 16.59
C PHE A 417 6.99 -9.15 18.06
N ASP A 418 5.77 -9.24 18.57
CA ASP A 418 5.46 -8.88 19.95
C ASP A 418 5.98 -9.98 20.88
N VAL A 419 6.91 -9.61 21.75
CA VAL A 419 7.57 -10.53 22.71
C VAL A 419 6.63 -10.83 23.90
N GLU A 420 5.72 -9.91 24.19
CA GLU A 420 4.69 -10.01 25.23
C GLU A 420 3.38 -10.65 24.74
N ALA A 421 3.22 -10.85 23.42
CA ALA A 421 2.24 -11.79 22.88
C ALA A 421 2.70 -13.24 23.12
N LYS A 422 3.10 -13.53 24.37
CA LYS A 422 2.89 -14.83 24.99
C LYS A 422 1.39 -14.94 25.27
N GLU A 423 0.58 -15.04 24.21
CA GLU A 423 -0.60 -15.90 24.35
C GLU A 423 -0.03 -17.20 24.88
N ALA A 424 -0.36 -17.53 26.13
CA ALA A 424 0.30 -18.59 26.89
C ALA A 424 0.51 -19.79 25.96
N THR A 425 1.73 -20.30 25.87
CA THR A 425 2.12 -21.26 24.84
C THR A 425 1.13 -22.43 24.75
N GLU A 426 0.56 -22.81 25.90
CA GLU A 426 -0.52 -23.78 26.06
C GLU A 426 -1.86 -23.36 25.40
N THR A 427 -2.29 -22.11 25.56
CA THR A 427 -3.48 -21.54 24.90
C THR A 427 -3.29 -21.44 23.39
N LEU A 428 -2.13 -20.99 22.91
CA LEU A 428 -1.83 -20.98 21.46
C LEU A 428 -1.81 -22.40 20.90
N GLN A 429 -1.23 -23.36 21.65
CA GLN A 429 -1.18 -24.76 21.25
C GLN A 429 -2.56 -25.44 21.29
N ALA A 430 -3.41 -25.09 22.25
CA ALA A 430 -4.80 -25.53 22.31
C ALA A 430 -5.62 -24.95 21.15
N ILE A 431 -5.47 -23.65 20.85
CA ILE A 431 -6.08 -23.01 19.67
C ILE A 431 -5.60 -23.70 18.40
N LYS A 432 -4.29 -23.96 18.27
CA LYS A 432 -3.70 -24.66 17.13
C LYS A 432 -4.26 -26.07 16.98
N ASN A 433 -4.35 -26.83 18.07
CA ASN A 433 -4.92 -28.17 18.05
C ASN A 433 -6.40 -28.13 17.70
N GLY A 434 -7.14 -27.12 18.17
CA GLY A 434 -8.52 -26.83 17.76
C GLY A 434 -8.63 -26.54 16.27
N ILE A 435 -7.83 -25.61 15.73
CA ILE A 435 -7.78 -25.30 14.30
C ILE A 435 -7.48 -26.55 13.46
N ILE A 436 -6.54 -27.37 13.93
CA ILE A 436 -6.16 -28.60 13.24
C ILE A 436 -7.30 -29.61 13.25
N SER A 437 -7.94 -29.76 14.41
CA SER A 437 -9.14 -30.56 14.58
C SER A 437 -10.22 -30.11 13.60
N ASP A 438 -10.55 -28.83 13.64
CA ASP A 438 -11.60 -28.19 12.86
C ASP A 438 -11.39 -28.31 11.34
N LEU A 439 -10.17 -28.10 10.86
CA LEU A 439 -9.87 -28.09 9.42
C LEU A 439 -9.50 -29.47 8.84
N PHE A 440 -8.98 -30.41 9.65
CA PHE A 440 -8.28 -31.58 9.10
C PHE A 440 -8.68 -32.94 9.72
N GLN A 441 -9.66 -33.01 10.64
CA GLN A 441 -10.05 -34.28 11.27
C GLN A 441 -10.55 -35.37 10.32
N ASN A 442 -10.98 -35.02 9.10
CA ASN A 442 -11.44 -35.99 8.11
C ASN A 442 -10.39 -36.34 7.04
N THR A 443 -9.16 -35.79 7.10
CA THR A 443 -8.11 -36.03 6.09
C THR A 443 -6.96 -36.92 6.54
N ASP A 444 -6.83 -37.17 7.85
CA ASP A 444 -5.73 -38.00 8.39
C ASP A 444 -5.99 -39.51 8.27
N ALA A 445 -7.19 -39.95 7.88
CA ALA A 445 -7.50 -41.38 7.72
C ALA A 445 -6.88 -42.02 6.47
N ASP A 446 -6.54 -41.25 5.43
CA ASP A 446 -6.18 -41.78 4.10
C ASP A 446 -4.74 -41.50 3.64
N LEU A 447 -3.86 -40.93 4.48
CA LEU A 447 -2.49 -40.60 4.09
C LEU A 447 -1.38 -41.32 4.88
N GLU A 448 -1.70 -42.37 5.65
CA GLU A 448 -0.68 -43.26 6.24
C GLU A 448 -0.16 -44.36 5.28
N GLN A 449 -0.46 -44.30 3.99
CA GLN A 449 0.14 -45.21 3.00
C GLN A 449 0.61 -44.52 1.70
N VAL A 450 1.58 -43.59 1.77
CA VAL A 450 2.64 -43.41 0.74
C VAL A 450 3.92 -42.84 1.35
#